data_AF-A0A0M8KBA0-F1
#
_entry.id   AF-A0A0M8KBA0-F1
#
_cell.length_a   1.000
_cell.length_b   1.000
_cell.length_c   1.000
_cell.angle_alpha   90.00
_cell.angle_beta   90.00
_cell.angle_gamma   90.00
#
_symmetry.space_group_name_H-M   'P 1'
#
loop_
_entity.id
_entity.type
_entity.pdbx_description
1 polymer ?
#
loop_
_entity_poly.entity_id
_entity_poly.type
_entity_poly.pdbx_seq_one_letter_code
_entity_poly.pdbx_strand_id
1 'polypeptide(L)'
;MTNHRTQQLVGIAGALLMAIAGLILVFSSQENPTDVTLRWKTASEVQTAGYNLYRSTSEEGPFEQVNERLIPASPARHTGGEYVYTDTGLIPGRTYYYQLEEVETSGARTPVEVIPVTVEQPLWARVQPFLGAVLILLSLGIVASTLRERQSETELLE
;
A
#
# COMPACT_ATOMS: atom_id res chain seq x y z
N MET A 1 44.82 11.39 22.36
CA MET A 1 45.21 10.54 21.21
C MET A 1 44.13 9.50 20.98
N THR A 2 43.00 9.91 20.42
CA THR A 2 42.09 8.97 19.76
C THR A 2 42.86 8.39 18.56
N ASN A 3 42.85 7.07 18.44
CA ASN A 3 43.77 6.37 17.53
C ASN A 3 43.26 6.52 16.08
N HIS A 4 44.15 6.70 15.09
CA HIS A 4 43.77 6.86 13.67
C HIS A 4 42.83 5.75 13.16
N ARG A 5 42.98 4.54 13.73
CA ARG A 5 42.09 3.39 13.51
C ARG A 5 40.63 3.65 13.90
N THR A 6 40.39 4.39 14.98
CA THR A 6 39.05 4.68 15.50
C THR A 6 38.29 5.62 14.55
N GLN A 7 38.95 6.64 13.99
CA GLN A 7 38.29 7.54 13.04
C GLN A 7 38.00 6.87 11.68
N GLN A 8 38.86 5.96 11.22
CA GLN A 8 38.57 5.18 10.01
C GLN A 8 37.35 4.28 10.19
N LEU A 9 37.20 3.63 11.35
CA LEU A 9 36.04 2.79 11.66
C LEU A 9 34.72 3.60 11.70
N VAL A 10 34.76 4.82 12.26
CA VAL A 10 33.59 5.71 12.33
C VAL A 10 33.16 6.19 10.94
N GLY A 11 34.10 6.55 10.07
CA GLY A 11 33.81 6.92 8.67
C GLY A 11 33.23 5.76 7.85
N ILE A 12 33.77 4.55 8.03
CA ILE A 12 33.25 3.33 7.39
C ILE A 12 31.83 3.02 7.86
N ALA A 13 31.55 3.17 9.16
CA ALA A 13 30.21 2.99 9.72
C ALA A 13 29.19 3.98 9.12
N GLY A 14 29.56 5.26 8.97
CA GLY A 14 28.71 6.27 8.32
C GLY A 14 28.40 5.94 6.85
N ALA A 15 29.39 5.48 6.08
CA ALA A 15 29.21 5.08 4.68
C ALA A 15 28.34 3.81 4.53
N LEU A 16 28.51 2.82 5.41
CA LEU A 16 27.67 1.63 5.46
C LEU A 16 26.21 1.96 5.78
N LEU A 17 25.96 2.86 6.75
CA LEU A 17 24.61 3.32 7.09
C LEU A 17 23.92 4.02 5.92
N MET A 18 24.63 4.87 5.18
CA MET A 18 24.12 5.52 3.96
C MET A 18 23.79 4.50 2.87
N ALA A 19 24.65 3.49 2.65
CA ALA A 19 24.41 2.44 1.66
C ALA A 19 23.20 1.57 2.04
N ILE A 20 23.03 1.24 3.32
CA ILE A 20 21.87 0.49 3.83
C ILE A 20 20.59 1.32 3.71
N ALA A 21 20.62 2.61 4.06
CA ALA A 21 19.47 3.50 3.90
C ALA A 21 19.04 3.63 2.43
N GLY A 22 20.01 3.79 1.52
CA GLY A 22 19.77 3.82 0.08
C GLY A 22 19.17 2.51 -0.44
N LEU A 23 19.69 1.36 0.02
CA LEU A 23 19.14 0.05 -0.33
C LEU A 23 17.69 -0.11 0.13
N ILE A 24 17.38 0.25 1.39
CA ILE A 24 16.02 0.20 1.95
C ILE A 24 15.05 1.07 1.14
N LEU A 25 15.46 2.28 0.76
CA LEU A 25 14.63 3.18 -0.04
C LEU A 25 14.40 2.67 -1.47
N VAL A 26 15.41 2.08 -2.12
CA VAL A 26 15.30 1.50 -3.47
C VAL A 26 14.39 0.25 -3.49
N PHE A 27 14.31 -0.51 -2.40
CA PHE A 27 13.36 -1.62 -2.25
C PHE A 27 11.93 -1.18 -1.87
N SER A 28 11.69 0.10 -1.59
CA SER A 28 10.39 0.62 -1.14
C SER A 28 9.41 0.95 -2.27
N SER A 29 9.85 0.94 -3.54
CA SER A 29 9.04 1.42 -4.67
C SER A 29 8.34 0.32 -5.47
N GLN A 30 8.32 -0.92 -4.99
CA GLN A 30 7.55 -1.98 -5.65
C GLN A 30 6.12 -1.88 -5.13
N GLU A 31 5.19 -1.43 -5.98
CA GLU A 31 3.76 -1.65 -5.75
C GLU A 31 3.60 -3.14 -5.51
N ASN A 32 3.41 -3.54 -4.25
CA ASN A 32 3.10 -4.93 -3.92
C ASN A 32 1.61 -5.06 -4.19
N PRO A 33 1.19 -5.64 -5.34
CA PRO A 33 -0.22 -5.76 -5.65
C PRO A 33 -0.88 -6.53 -4.51
N THR A 34 -1.92 -5.92 -3.95
CA THR A 34 -2.74 -6.49 -2.88
C THR A 34 -4.14 -6.75 -3.40
N ASP A 35 -4.93 -7.46 -2.60
CA ASP A 35 -6.29 -7.82 -2.94
C ASP A 35 -7.31 -7.29 -1.93
N VAL A 36 -8.57 -7.24 -2.37
CA VAL A 36 -9.74 -7.03 -1.53
C VAL A 36 -10.73 -8.13 -1.86
N THR A 37 -11.20 -8.83 -0.83
CA THR A 37 -12.27 -9.82 -0.97
C THR A 37 -13.61 -9.21 -0.56
N LEU A 38 -14.47 -8.99 -1.55
CA LEU A 38 -15.85 -8.55 -1.34
C LEU A 38 -16.74 -9.76 -1.08
N ARG A 39 -17.62 -9.64 -0.09
CA ARG A 39 -18.60 -10.67 0.28
C ARG A 39 -19.96 -10.03 0.45
N TRP A 40 -20.96 -10.59 -0.21
CA TRP A 40 -22.35 -10.16 -0.04
C TRP A 40 -23.28 -11.36 -0.06
N LYS A 41 -24.48 -11.14 0.47
CA LYS A 41 -25.57 -12.12 0.47
C LYS A 41 -26.85 -11.43 0.06
N THR A 42 -27.73 -12.17 -0.59
CA THR A 42 -29.06 -11.71 -0.99
C THR A 42 -30.13 -12.53 -0.29
N ALA A 43 -31.30 -11.92 -0.05
CA ALA A 43 -32.43 -12.61 0.56
C ALA A 43 -33.33 -13.30 -0.48
N SER A 44 -33.40 -12.74 -1.69
CA SER A 44 -34.18 -13.21 -2.82
C SER A 44 -33.58 -12.62 -4.10
N GLU A 45 -33.69 -13.38 -5.19
CA GLU A 45 -33.14 -13.10 -6.52
C GLU A 45 -34.15 -13.50 -7.61
N VAL A 46 -35.43 -13.43 -7.24
CA VAL A 46 -36.53 -13.58 -8.18
C VAL A 46 -36.41 -12.43 -9.18
N GLN A 47 -36.24 -12.77 -10.46
CA GLN A 47 -35.97 -11.83 -11.57
C GLN A 47 -34.55 -11.26 -11.66
N THR A 48 -33.60 -11.71 -10.84
CA THR A 48 -32.19 -11.31 -10.97
C THR A 48 -31.47 -12.18 -12.00
N ALA A 49 -30.83 -11.58 -13.00
CA ALA A 49 -29.93 -12.28 -13.90
C ALA A 49 -28.54 -12.48 -13.26
N GLY A 50 -28.06 -11.47 -12.54
CA GLY A 50 -26.78 -11.51 -11.86
C GLY A 50 -26.29 -10.13 -11.42
N TYR A 51 -24.99 -10.02 -11.19
CA TYR A 51 -24.36 -8.83 -10.63
C TYR A 51 -23.11 -8.40 -11.38
N ASN A 52 -22.93 -7.08 -11.47
CA ASN A 52 -21.65 -6.46 -11.78
C ASN A 52 -21.08 -5.79 -10.54
N LEU A 53 -19.76 -5.69 -10.50
CA LEU A 53 -19.01 -4.98 -9.49
C LEU A 53 -18.22 -3.89 -10.17
N TYR A 54 -18.26 -2.71 -9.56
CA TYR A 54 -17.49 -1.56 -10.00
C TYR A 54 -16.61 -1.04 -8.88
N ARG A 55 -15.50 -0.41 -9.25
CA ARG A 55 -14.52 0.19 -8.35
C ARG A 55 -14.20 1.62 -8.78
N SER A 56 -14.00 2.51 -7.82
CA SER A 56 -13.42 3.83 -8.03
C SER A 56 -12.40 4.17 -6.95
N THR A 57 -11.55 5.15 -7.24
CA THR A 57 -10.67 5.79 -6.24
C THR A 57 -11.31 7.04 -5.61
N SER A 58 -12.55 7.35 -6.00
CA SER A 58 -13.37 8.46 -5.47
C SER A 58 -14.76 7.94 -5.13
N GLU A 59 -15.37 8.48 -4.09
CA GLU A 59 -16.74 8.12 -3.68
C GLU A 59 -17.77 8.45 -4.77
N GLU A 60 -17.53 9.53 -5.50
CA GLU A 60 -18.42 10.06 -6.54
C GLU A 60 -18.12 9.47 -7.93
N GLY A 61 -17.10 8.61 -8.04
CA GLY A 61 -16.66 8.04 -9.30
C GLY A 61 -15.62 8.90 -10.05
N PRO A 62 -15.34 8.57 -11.33
CA PRO A 62 -16.01 7.53 -12.14
C PRO A 62 -15.72 6.12 -11.64
N PHE A 63 -16.68 5.22 -11.82
CA PHE A 63 -16.58 3.81 -11.46
C PHE A 63 -16.24 2.96 -12.68
N GLU A 64 -15.30 2.02 -12.52
CA GLU A 64 -14.89 1.07 -13.55
C GLU A 64 -15.33 -0.33 -13.16
N GLN A 65 -15.88 -1.09 -14.12
CA GLN A 65 -16.29 -2.47 -13.88
C GLN A 65 -15.05 -3.35 -13.65
N VAL A 66 -15.06 -4.16 -12.58
CA VAL A 66 -13.92 -5.02 -12.23
C VAL A 66 -14.14 -6.49 -12.58
N ASN A 67 -15.38 -6.97 -12.58
CA ASN A 67 -15.70 -8.34 -13.01
C ASN A 67 -15.79 -8.43 -14.53
N GLU A 68 -15.03 -9.35 -15.16
CA GLU A 68 -15.05 -9.55 -16.62
C GLU A 68 -16.39 -10.09 -17.15
N ARG A 69 -17.09 -10.88 -16.33
CA ARG A 69 -18.35 -11.53 -16.68
C ARG A 69 -19.37 -11.28 -15.58
N LEU A 70 -20.64 -11.17 -15.97
CA LEU A 70 -21.75 -11.08 -15.04
C LEU A 70 -21.69 -12.24 -14.04
N ILE A 71 -21.73 -11.93 -12.75
CA ILE A 71 -21.76 -12.91 -11.67
C ILE A 71 -23.19 -13.45 -11.61
N PRO A 72 -23.45 -14.71 -11.96
CA PRO A 72 -24.81 -15.21 -12.13
C PRO A 72 -25.56 -15.24 -10.79
N ALA A 73 -26.86 -14.96 -10.84
CA ALA A 73 -27.74 -15.17 -9.70
C ALA A 73 -27.74 -16.64 -9.25
N SER A 74 -28.03 -16.85 -7.97
CA SER A 74 -28.21 -18.14 -7.32
C SER A 74 -29.31 -18.95 -8.00
N PRO A 75 -29.10 -20.27 -8.17
CA PRO A 75 -30.17 -21.18 -8.57
C PRO A 75 -31.35 -21.16 -7.59
N ALA A 76 -31.08 -20.90 -6.30
CA ALA A 76 -32.08 -20.84 -5.24
C ALA A 76 -32.71 -19.43 -5.14
N ARG A 77 -33.33 -18.97 -6.22
CA ARG A 77 -33.83 -17.60 -6.39
C ARG A 77 -34.72 -17.09 -5.26
N HIS A 78 -35.50 -17.96 -4.61
CA HIS A 78 -36.39 -17.54 -3.52
C HIS A 78 -35.68 -17.30 -2.17
N THR A 79 -34.46 -17.79 -2.01
CA THR A 79 -33.66 -17.66 -0.79
C THR A 79 -32.36 -16.89 -1.01
N GLY A 80 -32.11 -16.44 -2.25
CA GLY A 80 -30.91 -15.72 -2.63
C GLY A 80 -29.65 -16.59 -2.66
N GLY A 81 -28.50 -15.92 -2.60
CA GLY A 81 -27.18 -16.54 -2.67
C GLY A 81 -26.15 -15.84 -1.80
N GLU A 82 -25.01 -16.51 -1.63
CA GLU A 82 -23.80 -15.96 -1.02
C GLU A 82 -22.72 -15.87 -2.09
N TYR A 83 -22.02 -14.73 -2.10
CA TYR A 83 -21.07 -14.40 -3.15
C TYR A 83 -19.74 -13.94 -2.58
N VAL A 84 -18.69 -14.23 -3.34
CA VAL A 84 -17.32 -13.82 -3.05
C VAL A 84 -16.69 -13.36 -4.35
N TYR A 85 -16.06 -12.19 -4.32
CA TYR A 85 -15.27 -11.67 -5.43
C TYR A 85 -13.95 -11.12 -4.89
N THR A 86 -12.84 -11.49 -5.53
CA THR A 86 -11.51 -11.01 -5.16
C THR A 86 -11.01 -10.06 -6.24
N ASP A 87 -10.88 -8.80 -5.87
CA ASP A 87 -10.24 -7.78 -6.69
C ASP A 87 -8.75 -7.73 -6.38
N THR A 88 -7.90 -7.59 -7.39
CA THR A 88 -6.43 -7.72 -7.27
C THR A 88 -5.73 -6.52 -7.91
N GLY A 89 -4.41 -6.40 -7.68
CA GLY A 89 -3.63 -5.31 -8.26
C GLY A 89 -3.86 -3.97 -7.54
N LEU A 90 -4.28 -4.02 -6.28
CA LEU A 90 -4.57 -2.85 -5.48
C LEU A 90 -3.30 -2.31 -4.81
N ILE A 91 -3.36 -1.01 -4.48
CA ILE A 91 -2.28 -0.31 -3.79
C ILE A 91 -2.54 -0.44 -2.27
N PRO A 92 -1.59 -1.00 -1.49
CA PRO A 92 -1.72 -1.12 -0.04
C PRO A 92 -1.98 0.24 0.62
N GLY A 93 -2.88 0.28 1.60
CA GLY A 93 -3.20 1.50 2.35
C GLY A 93 -4.05 2.52 1.61
N ARG A 94 -4.38 2.30 0.33
CA ARG A 94 -5.32 3.13 -0.42
C ARG A 94 -6.77 2.71 -0.13
N THR A 95 -7.67 3.68 -0.08
CA THR A 95 -9.12 3.44 -0.04
C THR A 95 -9.67 3.39 -1.46
N TYR A 96 -10.46 2.35 -1.74
CA TYR A 96 -11.23 2.18 -2.95
C TYR A 96 -12.71 2.13 -2.61
N TYR A 97 -13.56 2.59 -3.52
CA TYR A 97 -15.00 2.62 -3.38
C TYR A 97 -15.59 1.56 -4.30
N TYR A 98 -16.39 0.65 -3.77
CA TYR A 98 -17.01 -0.42 -4.53
C TYR A 98 -18.51 -0.21 -4.64
N GLN A 99 -19.05 -0.49 -5.82
CA GLN A 99 -20.48 -0.46 -6.10
C GLN A 99 -20.90 -1.81 -6.68
N LEU A 100 -21.92 -2.42 -6.08
CA LEU A 100 -22.61 -3.57 -6.63
C LEU A 100 -23.74 -3.08 -7.54
N GLU A 101 -23.90 -3.67 -8.72
CA GLU A 101 -25.03 -3.43 -9.62
C GLU A 101 -25.78 -4.75 -9.80
N GLU A 102 -27.08 -4.74 -9.52
CA GLU A 102 -27.96 -5.84 -9.86
C GLU A 102 -28.42 -5.69 -11.32
N VAL A 103 -28.35 -6.79 -12.07
CA VAL A 103 -28.90 -6.88 -13.42
C VAL A 103 -30.09 -7.83 -13.37
N GLU A 104 -31.27 -7.35 -13.75
CA GLU A 104 -32.47 -8.16 -13.83
C GLU A 104 -32.54 -9.00 -15.11
N THR A 105 -33.36 -10.05 -15.12
CA THR A 105 -33.69 -10.84 -16.32
C THR A 105 -34.40 -10.01 -17.39
N SER A 106 -35.00 -8.87 -17.01
CA SER A 106 -35.58 -7.87 -17.91
C SER A 106 -34.51 -7.04 -18.64
N GLY A 107 -33.28 -7.04 -18.14
CA GLY A 107 -32.18 -6.16 -18.56
C GLY A 107 -32.09 -4.84 -17.78
N ALA A 108 -33.03 -4.55 -16.88
CA ALA A 108 -32.93 -3.42 -15.96
C ALA A 108 -31.69 -3.54 -15.07
N ARG A 109 -31.10 -2.40 -14.72
CA ARG A 109 -29.87 -2.33 -13.91
C ARG A 109 -30.08 -1.37 -12.76
N THR A 110 -29.76 -1.85 -11.56
CA THR A 110 -29.95 -1.10 -10.33
C THR A 110 -28.64 -1.07 -9.55
N PRO A 111 -27.97 0.09 -9.43
CA PRO A 111 -26.84 0.21 -8.54
C PRO A 111 -27.30 0.14 -7.07
N VAL A 112 -26.50 -0.51 -6.26
CA VAL A 112 -26.63 -0.59 -4.80
C VAL A 112 -25.77 0.51 -4.15
N GLU A 113 -25.79 0.59 -2.83
CA GLU A 113 -24.95 1.47 -2.02
C GLU A 113 -23.45 1.30 -2.32
N VAL A 114 -22.73 2.42 -2.29
CA VAL A 114 -21.27 2.48 -2.46
C VAL A 114 -20.62 2.24 -1.10
N ILE A 115 -19.66 1.31 -1.05
CA ILE A 115 -18.92 0.98 0.18
C ILE A 115 -17.44 1.36 0.07
N PRO A 116 -16.87 2.10 1.04
CA PRO A 116 -15.44 2.35 1.10
C PRO A 116 -14.71 1.14 1.69
N VAL A 117 -13.66 0.68 1.01
CA VAL A 117 -12.79 -0.41 1.46
C VAL A 117 -11.35 0.04 1.40
N THR A 118 -10.66 -0.01 2.54
CA THR A 118 -9.24 0.33 2.64
C THR A 118 -8.41 -0.94 2.57
N VAL A 119 -7.48 -0.96 1.62
CA VAL A 119 -6.61 -2.11 1.41
C VAL A 119 -5.66 -2.28 2.58
N GLU A 120 -5.61 -3.48 3.14
CA GLU A 120 -4.77 -3.77 4.29
C GLU A 120 -3.28 -3.54 3.95
N GLN A 121 -2.58 -2.92 4.89
CA GLN A 121 -1.14 -2.69 4.79
C GLN A 121 -0.49 -3.09 6.12
N PRO A 122 0.61 -3.84 6.10
CA PRO A 122 1.27 -4.26 7.32
C PRO A 122 1.86 -3.05 8.06
N LEU A 123 1.89 -3.11 9.39
CA LEU A 123 2.35 -1.99 10.23
C LEU A 123 3.80 -1.58 9.94
N TRP A 124 4.67 -2.53 9.60
CA TRP A 124 6.07 -2.23 9.27
C TRP A 124 6.19 -1.37 8.01
N ALA A 125 5.28 -1.50 7.04
CA ALA A 125 5.30 -0.69 5.82
C ALA A 125 5.03 0.79 6.12
N ARG A 126 4.27 1.09 7.18
CA ARG A 126 4.00 2.47 7.63
C ARG A 126 5.24 3.17 8.21
N VAL A 127 6.18 2.40 8.77
CA VAL A 127 7.38 2.95 9.42
C VAL A 127 8.64 2.92 8.56
N GLN A 128 8.62 2.15 7.47
CA GLN A 128 9.70 2.04 6.49
C GLN A 128 10.30 3.39 6.01
N PRO A 129 9.51 4.42 5.62
CA PRO A 129 10.09 5.70 5.20
C PRO A 129 10.84 6.42 6.33
N PHE A 130 10.39 6.26 7.58
CA PHE A 130 11.05 6.87 8.74
C PHE A 130 12.35 6.15 9.12
N LEU A 131 12.41 4.82 8.96
CA LEU A 131 13.64 4.05 9.17
C LEU A 131 14.78 4.54 8.27
N GLY A 132 14.51 4.75 6.97
CA GLY A 132 15.50 5.32 6.04
C GLY A 132 15.96 6.72 6.46
N ALA A 133 15.02 7.61 6.80
CA ALA A 133 15.33 8.98 7.22
C ALA A 133 16.17 9.03 8.51
N VAL A 134 15.86 8.18 9.51
CA VAL A 134 16.62 8.09 10.76
C VAL A 134 18.06 7.65 10.50
N LEU A 135 18.27 6.65 9.64
CA LEU A 135 19.62 6.18 9.30
C LEU A 135 20.45 7.26 8.57
N ILE A 136 19.81 8.05 7.69
CA ILE A 136 20.45 9.19 7.00
C ILE A 136 20.85 10.28 7.99
N LEU A 137 19.99 10.62 8.96
CA LEU A 137 20.31 11.62 9.97
C LEU A 137 21.44 11.15 10.90
N LEU A 138 21.46 9.88 11.27
CA LEU A 138 22.54 9.29 12.05
C LEU A 138 23.87 9.32 11.29
N SER A 139 23.87 8.93 10.00
CA SER A 139 25.09 9.00 9.19
C SER A 139 25.57 10.43 8.99
N LEU A 140 24.66 11.39 8.79
CA LEU A 140 25.02 12.80 8.66
C LEU A 140 25.65 13.34 9.95
N GLY A 141 25.11 12.96 11.11
CA GLY A 141 25.68 13.32 12.42
C GLY A 141 27.09 12.78 12.61
N ILE A 142 27.33 11.51 12.21
CA ILE A 142 28.64 10.86 12.28
C ILE A 142 29.64 11.55 11.33
N VAL A 143 29.22 11.88 10.11
CA VAL A 143 30.07 12.60 9.15
C VAL A 143 30.39 14.00 9.67
N ALA A 144 29.40 14.73 10.21
CA ALA A 144 29.61 16.07 10.75
C ALA A 144 30.57 16.07 11.96
N SER A 145 30.47 15.10 12.87
CA SER A 145 31.38 15.01 14.02
C SER A 145 32.82 14.73 13.60
N THR A 146 33.02 13.84 12.61
CA THR A 146 34.36 13.54 12.09
C THR A 146 35.01 14.71 11.34
N LEU A 147 34.21 15.51 10.61
CA LEU A 147 34.71 16.74 9.97
C LEU A 147 35.11 17.81 10.99
N ARG A 148 34.31 17.99 12.04
CA ARG A 148 34.59 18.97 13.11
C ARG A 148 35.88 18.66 13.86
N GLU A 149 36.12 17.39 14.17
CA GLU A 149 37.38 16.96 14.83
C GLU A 149 38.59 17.26 13.95
N ARG A 150 38.53 16.95 12.65
CA ARG A 150 39.64 17.23 11.72
C ARG A 150 39.98 18.72 11.59
N GLN A 151 38.97 19.58 11.57
CA GLN A 151 39.18 21.03 11.54
C GLN A 151 39.86 21.53 12.83
N SER A 152 39.48 21.01 14.00
CA SER A 152 40.10 21.38 15.27
C SER A 152 41.56 20.93 15.38
N GLU A 153 41.94 19.81 14.76
CA GLU A 153 43.33 19.36 14.72
C GLU A 153 44.20 20.22 13.80
N THR A 154 43.66 20.71 12.68
CA THR A 154 44.40 21.60 11.77
C THR A 154 44.65 22.99 12.37
N GLU A 155 43.69 23.54 13.12
CA GLU A 155 43.85 24.86 13.78
C GLU A 155 44.86 24.83 14.96
N LEU A 156 45.12 23.68 15.55
CA LEU A 156 46.12 23.53 16.63
C LEU A 156 47.57 23.40 16.12
N LEU A 157 47.76 23.22 14.80
CA LEU A 157 49.06 23.04 14.16
C LEU A 157 49.55 24.30 13.42
N GLU A 158 48.73 25.35 13.35
CA GLU A 158 49.09 26.70 12.89
C GLU A 158 49.45 27.61 14.07
#